data_AF-A0AA88KKL1-F1
#
_entry.id   AF-A0AA88KKL1-F1
#
_cell.length_a   1.000
_cell.length_b   1.000
_cell.length_c   1.000
_cell.angle_alpha   90.00
_cell.angle_beta   90.00
_cell.angle_gamma   90.00
#
_symmetry.space_group_name_H-M   'P 1'
#
loop_
_entity.id
_entity.type
_entity.pdbx_description
1 polymer ?
#
loop_
_entity_poly.entity_id
_entity_poly.type
_entity_poly.pdbx_seq_one_letter_code
_entity_poly.pdbx_strand_id
1 'polypeptide(L)'
;MMDQQQQPLASGDKPTSSSTKGADSHSSSLLGRMWDGLTVLLLSLQNKEPIHDWRLVVGMALFHLYMMISSMFIPTITMDDTIGSVIINNNNTSFSNIQTIDEPYYKWGFYGGWIFNVLNYGTSLSLDRLPYIGMVVLGFICIGFLVLCIVMMIIAYRYMLLSNSFYGKIKVLVQMVLGITMVMALVMTFVMTSFMDCWYDLQNSNNSIHYLIRFGRNVVSCYSYENIIYLVFNTIGCLLLFCILPIAMLILPNTHALSKGLFIAKNSYMQIGFWTFTCIELFLVSFIPVSLGFVRGIIHIMVGMMLLYLYFQSLPYSRFIENSIMFGVICGKCGASVGALISSLVNNSNEWTLGLGMTMMTISIIVLCFIIGFVLMFVYQHLVVKRVRKVLLEVVLEKDNSLEKSCFMVFQEFEDKKEIRTLDFFLRSSTFSKTVSNDYSTWNFLFVL
;
A
#
# COMPACT_ATOMS: atom_id res chain seq x y z
N MET A 1 -33.21 -22.99 -25.96
CA MET A 1 -33.88 -24.02 -25.15
C MET A 1 -34.14 -23.37 -23.79
N MET A 2 -35.42 -23.07 -23.54
CA MET A 2 -36.05 -22.40 -22.39
C MET A 2 -35.65 -20.94 -22.06
N ASP A 3 -36.33 -20.04 -22.76
CA ASP A 3 -36.69 -18.71 -22.27
C ASP A 3 -37.72 -18.85 -21.13
N GLN A 4 -37.46 -18.22 -19.98
CA GLN A 4 -38.47 -17.97 -18.95
C GLN A 4 -38.76 -16.47 -18.89
N GLN A 5 -39.90 -16.11 -19.47
CA GLN A 5 -40.61 -14.87 -19.21
C GLN A 5 -41.12 -14.87 -17.76
N GLN A 6 -40.81 -13.81 -17.01
CA GLN A 6 -41.55 -13.43 -15.80
C GLN A 6 -42.26 -12.11 -16.05
N GLN A 7 -43.58 -12.19 -16.15
CA GLN A 7 -44.51 -11.07 -15.96
C GLN A 7 -44.56 -10.69 -14.47
N PRO A 8 -44.79 -9.42 -14.13
CA PRO A 8 -45.44 -9.05 -12.89
C PRO A 8 -46.90 -8.67 -13.15
N LEU A 9 -47.82 -9.38 -12.47
CA LEU A 9 -49.22 -8.99 -12.31
C LEU A 9 -49.30 -7.69 -11.50
N ALA A 10 -50.13 -6.78 -11.99
CA ALA A 10 -50.58 -5.59 -11.30
C ALA A 10 -51.80 -5.90 -10.41
N SER A 11 -51.69 -5.56 -9.13
CA SER A 11 -52.78 -5.22 -8.21
C SER A 11 -52.12 -4.38 -7.11
N GLY A 12 -52.48 -3.14 -6.81
CA GLY A 12 -53.75 -2.47 -6.97
C GLY A 12 -54.15 -1.90 -5.61
N ASP A 13 -53.30 -1.06 -5.02
CA ASP A 13 -53.62 -0.28 -3.81
C ASP A 13 -53.18 1.17 -4.01
N LYS A 14 -54.14 2.09 -3.92
CA LYS A 14 -53.98 3.54 -3.98
C LYS A 14 -53.36 4.04 -2.67
N PRO A 15 -52.18 4.70 -2.67
CA PRO A 15 -51.77 5.53 -1.56
C PRO A 15 -52.37 6.93 -1.75
N THR A 16 -53.18 7.33 -0.77
CA THR A 16 -53.63 8.70 -0.54
C THR A 16 -52.44 9.68 -0.52
N SER A 17 -52.51 10.66 -1.41
CA SER A 17 -51.57 11.76 -1.56
C SER A 17 -51.65 12.73 -0.38
N SER A 18 -50.78 12.57 0.63
CA SER A 18 -50.43 13.66 1.54
C SER A 18 -49.26 14.45 0.94
N SER A 19 -49.60 15.56 0.31
CA SER A 19 -48.68 16.58 -0.20
C SER A 19 -47.93 17.25 0.96
N THR A 20 -46.81 16.67 1.38
CA THR A 20 -45.80 17.40 2.15
C THR A 20 -44.83 18.03 1.16
N LYS A 21 -45.14 19.26 0.72
CA LYS A 21 -44.22 20.15 0.03
C LYS A 21 -43.13 20.58 1.03
N GLY A 22 -42.20 19.67 1.33
CA GLY A 22 -40.93 19.98 1.96
C GLY A 22 -40.01 20.53 0.89
N ALA A 23 -39.89 21.85 0.83
CA ALA A 23 -38.97 22.56 -0.04
C ALA A 23 -37.52 22.40 0.48
N ASP A 24 -36.98 21.18 0.40
CA ASP A 24 -35.55 20.97 0.57
C ASP A 24 -34.89 21.15 -0.79
N SER A 25 -34.80 22.42 -1.20
CA SER A 25 -33.85 22.85 -2.22
C SER A 25 -32.44 22.75 -1.64
N HIS A 26 -32.01 21.54 -1.29
CA HIS A 26 -30.59 21.25 -1.16
C HIS A 26 -30.02 21.39 -2.57
N SER A 27 -29.44 22.55 -2.84
CA SER A 27 -28.50 22.77 -3.93
C SER A 27 -27.37 21.75 -3.73
N SER A 28 -27.59 20.53 -4.24
CA SER A 28 -26.54 19.53 -4.30
C SER A 28 -25.41 20.18 -5.08
N SER A 29 -24.35 20.50 -4.35
CA SER A 29 -23.17 21.12 -4.94
C SER A 29 -22.75 20.24 -6.11
N LEU A 30 -22.24 20.84 -7.18
CA LEU A 30 -21.75 20.10 -8.34
C LEU A 30 -20.80 18.97 -7.90
N LEU A 31 -20.01 19.22 -6.85
CA LEU A 31 -19.15 18.24 -6.18
C LEU A 31 -19.92 17.04 -5.62
N GLY A 32 -21.05 17.25 -4.93
CA GLY A 32 -21.89 16.17 -4.40
C GLY A 32 -22.42 15.27 -5.51
N ARG A 33 -22.93 15.86 -6.61
CA ARG A 33 -23.41 15.10 -7.77
C ARG A 33 -22.28 14.30 -8.44
N MET A 34 -21.07 14.86 -8.50
CA MET A 34 -19.89 14.14 -9.01
C MET A 34 -19.50 12.98 -8.08
N TRP A 35 -19.54 13.19 -6.76
CA TRP A 35 -19.24 12.16 -5.78
C TRP A 35 -20.22 10.99 -5.81
N ASP A 36 -21.52 11.28 -5.95
CA ASP A 36 -22.56 10.27 -6.08
C ASP A 36 -22.37 9.45 -7.37
N GLY A 37 -22.12 10.14 -8.50
CA GLY A 37 -21.83 9.49 -9.77
C GLY A 37 -20.58 8.61 -9.72
N LEU A 38 -19.52 9.08 -9.06
CA LEU A 38 -18.31 8.29 -8.83
C LEU A 38 -18.59 7.08 -7.96
N THR A 39 -19.32 7.24 -6.86
CA THR A 39 -19.64 6.13 -5.94
C THR A 39 -20.45 5.04 -6.65
N VAL A 40 -21.45 5.41 -7.46
CA VAL A 40 -22.22 4.47 -8.28
C VAL A 40 -21.32 3.74 -9.28
N LEU A 41 -20.39 4.46 -9.92
CA LEU A 41 -19.41 3.85 -10.83
C LEU A 41 -18.50 2.84 -10.11
N LEU A 42 -17.98 3.20 -8.94
CA LEU A 42 -17.08 2.32 -8.18
C LEU A 42 -17.82 1.05 -7.75
N LEU A 43 -19.05 1.19 -7.24
CA LEU A 43 -19.87 0.06 -6.80
C LEU A 43 -20.31 -0.85 -7.96
N SER A 44 -20.50 -0.31 -9.16
CA SER A 44 -20.85 -1.11 -10.35
C SER A 44 -19.65 -1.87 -10.90
N LEU A 45 -18.45 -1.26 -10.83
CA LEU A 45 -17.20 -1.87 -11.26
C LEU A 45 -16.63 -2.88 -10.25
N GLN A 46 -17.04 -2.83 -8.99
CA GLN A 46 -16.62 -3.83 -8.00
C GLN A 46 -17.10 -5.23 -8.39
N ASN A 47 -16.24 -6.24 -8.23
CA ASN A 47 -16.66 -7.62 -8.40
C ASN A 47 -17.35 -8.11 -7.12
N LYS A 48 -18.64 -8.50 -7.24
CA LYS A 48 -19.44 -8.98 -6.10
C LYS A 48 -19.41 -10.50 -5.97
N GLU A 49 -18.88 -11.20 -6.96
CA GLU A 49 -18.90 -12.65 -6.98
C GLU A 49 -17.77 -13.23 -6.08
N PRO A 50 -18.05 -14.31 -5.33
CA PRO A 50 -17.02 -15.00 -4.58
C PRO A 50 -15.97 -15.58 -5.54
N ILE A 51 -14.69 -15.36 -5.23
CA ILE A 51 -13.59 -15.97 -5.99
C ILE A 51 -13.44 -17.42 -5.51
N HIS A 52 -13.72 -18.36 -6.43
CA HIS A 52 -13.50 -19.79 -6.21
C HIS A 52 -12.31 -20.35 -6.99
N ASP A 53 -11.85 -19.65 -8.03
CA ASP A 53 -10.71 -20.08 -8.82
C ASP A 53 -9.40 -19.98 -8.02
N TRP A 54 -8.72 -21.11 -7.86
CA TRP A 54 -7.46 -21.20 -7.12
C TRP A 54 -6.37 -20.33 -7.74
N ARG A 55 -6.38 -20.11 -9.06
CA ARG A 55 -5.38 -19.27 -9.75
C ARG A 55 -5.46 -17.83 -9.29
N LEU A 56 -6.68 -17.31 -9.15
CA LEU A 56 -6.92 -15.97 -8.64
C LEU A 56 -6.55 -15.87 -7.15
N VAL A 57 -6.83 -16.90 -6.36
CA VAL A 57 -6.42 -16.94 -4.94
C VAL A 57 -4.90 -16.87 -4.81
N VAL A 58 -4.16 -17.67 -5.59
CA VAL A 58 -2.69 -17.64 -5.61
C VAL A 58 -2.17 -16.29 -6.10
N GLY A 59 -2.75 -15.74 -7.17
CA GLY A 59 -2.38 -14.41 -7.67
C GLY A 59 -2.56 -13.31 -6.62
N MET A 60 -3.68 -13.31 -5.90
CA MET A 60 -3.91 -12.37 -4.79
C MET A 60 -2.94 -12.59 -3.63
N ALA A 61 -2.59 -13.83 -3.30
CA ALA A 61 -1.60 -14.13 -2.28
C ALA A 61 -0.21 -13.60 -2.64
N LEU A 62 0.24 -13.85 -3.89
CA LEU A 62 1.50 -13.34 -4.41
C LEU A 62 1.53 -11.81 -4.47
N PHE A 63 0.41 -11.19 -4.87
CA PHE A 63 0.27 -9.74 -4.86
C PHE A 63 0.44 -9.17 -3.44
N HIS A 64 -0.22 -9.73 -2.43
CA HIS A 64 -0.05 -9.29 -1.04
C HIS A 64 1.37 -9.53 -0.53
N LEU A 65 2.00 -10.66 -0.87
CA LEU A 65 3.39 -10.93 -0.52
C LEU A 65 4.33 -9.89 -1.13
N TYR A 66 4.16 -9.59 -2.42
CA TYR A 66 4.89 -8.53 -3.11
C TYR A 66 4.71 -7.16 -2.43
N MET A 67 3.47 -6.81 -2.08
CA MET A 67 3.16 -5.57 -1.37
C MET A 67 3.88 -5.51 -0.03
N MET A 68 3.82 -6.60 0.75
CA MET A 68 4.45 -6.69 2.06
C MET A 68 5.96 -6.52 1.98
N ILE A 69 6.63 -7.31 1.12
CA ILE A 69 8.08 -7.27 0.95
C ILE A 69 8.51 -5.87 0.48
N SER A 70 7.88 -5.35 -0.57
CA SER A 70 8.26 -4.05 -1.14
C SER A 70 8.06 -2.92 -0.12
N SER A 71 6.93 -2.92 0.60
CA SER A 71 6.65 -1.90 1.62
C SER A 71 7.62 -1.93 2.80
N MET A 72 8.08 -3.12 3.20
CA MET A 72 8.94 -3.34 4.35
C MET A 72 10.37 -2.86 4.09
N PHE A 73 10.87 -3.03 2.86
CA PHE A 73 12.25 -2.69 2.50
C PHE A 73 12.43 -1.29 1.92
N ILE A 74 11.37 -0.55 1.57
CA ILE A 74 11.47 0.84 1.08
C ILE A 74 12.42 1.74 1.92
N PRO A 75 12.43 1.70 3.27
CA PRO A 75 13.35 2.52 4.06
C PRO A 75 14.83 2.23 3.81
N THR A 76 15.15 1.07 3.24
CA THR A 76 16.51 0.62 2.92
C THR A 76 16.91 0.91 1.48
N ILE A 77 16.04 1.56 0.69
CA ILE A 77 16.32 1.82 -0.72
C ILE A 77 17.61 2.66 -0.85
N THR A 78 18.55 2.11 -1.60
CA THR A 78 19.83 2.73 -1.91
C THR A 78 19.94 2.87 -3.41
N MET A 79 20.48 3.98 -3.92
CA MET A 79 21.02 3.98 -5.28
C MET A 79 22.50 3.69 -5.12
N ASP A 80 22.94 2.53 -5.60
CA ASP A 80 24.32 2.10 -5.46
C ASP A 80 25.09 2.43 -6.74
N ASP A 81 25.92 3.48 -6.70
CA ASP A 81 26.76 3.96 -7.80
C ASP A 81 27.99 3.06 -8.03
N THR A 82 27.79 1.75 -8.02
CA THR A 82 28.85 0.74 -8.22
C THR A 82 29.57 0.82 -9.57
N ILE A 83 29.21 1.75 -10.45
CA ILE A 83 29.76 1.85 -11.80
C ILE A 83 30.11 3.30 -12.17
N GLY A 84 30.30 4.16 -11.17
CA GLY A 84 30.49 5.60 -11.35
C GLY A 84 31.88 6.13 -11.04
N SER A 85 32.95 5.32 -11.04
CA SER A 85 34.30 5.89 -10.94
C SER A 85 34.61 6.63 -12.25
N VAL A 86 34.16 7.88 -12.36
CA VAL A 86 34.55 8.78 -13.45
C VAL A 86 36.02 9.07 -13.26
N ILE A 87 36.87 8.35 -14.00
CA ILE A 87 38.29 8.66 -14.11
C ILE A 87 38.38 9.97 -14.91
N ILE A 88 38.46 11.10 -14.22
CA ILE A 88 38.81 12.37 -14.86
C ILE A 88 40.31 12.30 -15.19
N ASN A 89 40.63 11.83 -16.39
CA ASN A 89 41.99 11.86 -16.90
C ASN A 89 42.32 13.30 -17.33
N ASN A 90 42.87 14.10 -16.40
CA ASN A 90 43.45 15.39 -16.75
C ASN A 90 44.85 15.14 -17.34
N ASN A 91 44.97 15.27 -18.67
CA ASN A 91 46.19 14.99 -19.43
C ASN A 91 47.40 15.92 -19.17
N ASN A 92 47.40 16.71 -18.09
CA ASN A 92 48.51 17.61 -17.76
C ASN A 92 49.16 17.19 -16.44
N THR A 93 50.23 16.39 -16.56
CA THR A 93 51.36 16.20 -15.62
C THR A 93 51.22 16.81 -14.23
N SER A 94 50.67 16.04 -13.29
CA SER A 94 51.09 15.86 -11.88
C SER A 94 49.90 15.23 -11.16
N PHE A 95 50.13 14.05 -10.56
CA PHE A 95 49.17 13.22 -9.81
C PHE A 95 47.90 13.98 -9.35
N SER A 96 46.84 13.95 -10.16
CA SER A 96 45.54 14.45 -9.76
C SER A 96 44.93 13.41 -8.82
N ASN A 97 44.82 13.74 -7.54
CA ASN A 97 44.04 12.98 -6.57
C ASN A 97 42.64 12.77 -7.14
N ILE A 98 42.33 11.54 -7.54
CA ILE A 98 40.98 11.12 -7.91
C ILE A 98 40.19 11.12 -6.59
N GLN A 99 39.54 12.23 -6.27
CA GLN A 99 38.50 12.24 -5.24
C GLN A 99 37.27 11.56 -5.84
N THR A 100 37.13 10.27 -5.54
CA THR A 100 35.86 9.55 -5.68
C THR A 100 34.88 10.16 -4.67
N ILE A 101 33.94 10.96 -5.17
CA ILE A 101 32.84 11.52 -4.37
C ILE A 101 31.80 10.41 -4.21
N ASP A 102 32.11 9.41 -3.38
CA ASP A 102 31.21 8.29 -3.08
C ASP A 102 30.54 8.56 -1.73
N GLU A 103 29.51 9.41 -1.69
CA GLU A 103 28.62 9.51 -0.52
C GLU A 103 27.32 8.74 -0.75
N PRO A 104 27.27 7.42 -0.42
CA PRO A 104 26.04 6.65 -0.51
C PRO A 104 25.04 7.01 0.61
N TYR A 105 23.75 7.00 0.25
CA TYR A 105 22.56 7.31 1.04
C TYR A 105 22.59 6.98 2.53
N TYR A 106 22.97 5.74 2.85
CA TYR A 106 22.92 5.21 4.22
C TYR A 106 24.26 4.59 4.63
N LYS A 107 25.31 4.83 3.83
CA LYS A 107 26.67 4.36 4.10
C LYS A 107 26.74 2.87 4.45
N TRP A 108 26.03 2.03 3.71
CA TRP A 108 26.07 0.57 3.90
C TRP A 108 27.34 -0.08 3.33
N GLY A 109 28.21 0.69 2.67
CA GLY A 109 29.27 0.16 1.84
C GLY A 109 28.76 -0.60 0.61
N PHE A 110 29.70 -1.04 -0.23
CA PHE A 110 29.43 -1.71 -1.50
C PHE A 110 28.54 -2.95 -1.36
N TYR A 111 28.92 -3.90 -0.51
CA TYR A 111 28.18 -5.16 -0.35
C TYR A 111 26.81 -4.97 0.31
N GLY A 112 26.70 -4.04 1.27
CA GLY A 112 25.44 -3.73 1.91
C GLY A 112 24.43 -3.08 0.96
N GLY A 113 24.90 -2.12 0.14
CA GLY A 113 24.10 -1.52 -0.92
C GLY A 113 23.57 -2.55 -1.92
N TRP A 114 24.41 -3.49 -2.35
CA TRP A 114 23.98 -4.57 -3.23
C TRP A 114 22.88 -5.45 -2.62
N ILE A 115 23.02 -5.84 -1.34
CA ILE A 115 22.00 -6.64 -0.64
C ILE A 115 20.66 -5.90 -0.60
N PHE A 116 20.66 -4.61 -0.23
CA PHE A 116 19.42 -3.84 -0.18
C PHE A 116 18.83 -3.54 -1.56
N ASN A 117 19.65 -3.44 -2.61
CA ASN A 117 19.14 -3.36 -3.98
C ASN A 117 18.38 -4.63 -4.39
N VAL A 118 18.88 -5.81 -4.02
CA VAL A 118 18.19 -7.09 -4.27
C VAL A 118 16.88 -7.14 -3.48
N LEU A 119 16.89 -6.75 -2.20
CA LEU A 119 15.69 -6.75 -1.37
C LEU A 119 14.64 -5.72 -1.84
N ASN A 120 15.08 -4.61 -2.44
CA ASN A 120 14.22 -3.58 -3.04
C ASN A 120 13.90 -3.84 -4.52
N TYR A 121 14.22 -5.01 -5.07
CA TYR A 121 13.96 -5.32 -6.47
C TYR A 121 12.48 -5.17 -6.84
N GLY A 122 11.56 -5.51 -5.94
CA GLY A 122 10.12 -5.31 -6.17
C GLY A 122 9.74 -3.84 -6.40
N THR A 123 10.43 -2.91 -5.74
CA THR A 123 10.18 -1.47 -5.86
C THR A 123 10.85 -0.86 -7.08
N SER A 124 12.07 -1.28 -7.42
CA SER A 124 12.87 -0.65 -8.50
C SER A 124 12.86 -1.42 -9.81
N LEU A 125 12.63 -2.74 -9.82
CA LEU A 125 12.86 -3.67 -10.93
C LEU A 125 14.23 -3.52 -11.60
N SER A 126 15.26 -3.15 -10.82
CA SER A 126 16.59 -2.81 -11.31
C SER A 126 16.64 -1.66 -12.34
N LEU A 127 15.61 -0.80 -12.37
CA LEU A 127 15.57 0.39 -13.23
C LEU A 127 16.54 1.49 -12.74
N ASP A 128 17.16 1.33 -11.57
CA ASP A 128 18.30 2.14 -11.11
C ASP A 128 19.47 2.10 -12.08
N ARG A 129 19.59 1.04 -12.89
CA ARG A 129 20.68 0.87 -13.87
C ARG A 129 20.42 1.54 -15.21
N LEU A 130 19.23 2.08 -15.45
CA LEU A 130 18.88 2.70 -16.72
C LEU A 130 19.55 4.07 -16.89
N PRO A 131 20.03 4.42 -18.09
CA PRO A 131 20.56 5.74 -18.37
C PRO A 131 19.43 6.80 -18.32
N TYR A 132 19.82 8.07 -18.13
CA TYR A 132 18.91 9.22 -18.03
C TYR A 132 17.81 9.23 -19.10
N ILE A 133 18.20 9.13 -20.38
CA ILE A 133 17.25 9.15 -21.51
C ILE A 133 16.24 7.99 -21.42
N GLY A 134 16.69 6.81 -20.99
CA GLY A 134 15.81 5.65 -20.81
C GLY A 134 14.76 5.88 -19.73
N MET A 135 15.16 6.50 -18.61
CA MET A 135 14.23 6.85 -17.54
C MET A 135 13.24 7.94 -17.95
N VAL A 136 13.65 8.91 -18.78
CA VAL A 136 12.74 9.94 -19.32
C VAL A 136 11.64 9.30 -20.18
N VAL A 137 12.02 8.42 -21.11
CA VAL A 137 11.06 7.70 -21.97
C VAL A 137 10.11 6.87 -21.12
N LEU A 138 10.63 6.15 -20.12
CA LEU A 138 9.81 5.33 -19.23
C LEU A 138 8.84 6.16 -18.39
N GLY A 139 9.24 7.35 -17.91
CA GLY A 139 8.36 8.29 -17.22
C GLY A 139 7.16 8.71 -18.10
N PHE A 140 7.40 9.04 -19.37
CA PHE A 140 6.31 9.36 -20.30
C PHE A 140 5.40 8.17 -20.59
N ILE A 141 5.95 6.95 -20.70
CA ILE A 141 5.15 5.72 -20.81
C ILE A 141 4.26 5.54 -19.58
N CYS A 142 4.80 5.76 -18.38
CA CYS A 142 4.03 5.69 -17.14
C CYS A 142 2.88 6.72 -17.14
N ILE A 143 3.14 7.98 -17.48
CA ILE A 143 2.10 9.02 -17.56
C ILE A 143 1.05 8.67 -18.60
N GLY A 144 1.47 8.24 -19.80
CA GLY A 144 0.55 7.80 -20.86
C GLY A 144 -0.35 6.64 -20.42
N PHE A 145 0.20 5.69 -19.66
CA PHE A 145 -0.55 4.58 -19.08
C PHE A 145 -1.56 5.06 -18.01
N LEU A 146 -1.22 6.06 -17.19
CA LEU A 146 -2.16 6.65 -16.23
C LEU A 146 -3.30 7.42 -16.94
N VAL A 147 -3.00 8.15 -18.01
CA VAL A 147 -4.03 8.80 -18.85
C VAL A 147 -4.94 7.74 -19.48
N LEU A 148 -4.38 6.62 -19.96
CA LEU A 148 -5.16 5.49 -20.46
C LEU A 148 -6.10 4.94 -19.38
N CYS A 149 -5.64 4.79 -18.14
CA CYS A 149 -6.49 4.36 -17.02
C CYS A 149 -7.71 5.29 -16.85
N ILE A 150 -7.50 6.60 -16.89
CA ILE A 150 -8.57 7.60 -16.75
C ILE A 150 -9.55 7.52 -17.93
N VAL A 151 -9.04 7.44 -19.16
CA VAL A 151 -9.89 7.30 -20.35
C VAL A 151 -10.74 6.03 -20.27
N MET A 152 -10.14 4.90 -19.86
CA MET A 152 -10.86 3.64 -19.67
C MET A 152 -11.94 3.75 -18.58
N MET A 153 -11.67 4.44 -17.48
CA MET A 153 -12.67 4.71 -16.44
C MET A 153 -13.84 5.56 -16.95
N ILE A 154 -13.56 6.61 -17.75
CA ILE A 154 -14.59 7.45 -18.36
C ILE A 154 -15.44 6.65 -19.36
N ILE A 155 -14.81 5.80 -20.17
CA ILE A 155 -15.51 4.90 -21.11
C ILE A 155 -16.41 3.94 -20.32
N ALA A 156 -15.88 3.29 -19.28
CA ALA A 156 -16.66 2.38 -18.44
C ALA A 156 -17.88 3.06 -17.82
N TYR A 157 -17.72 4.30 -17.35
CA TYR A 157 -18.84 5.11 -16.84
C TYR A 157 -19.90 5.37 -17.90
N ARG A 158 -19.51 5.77 -19.11
CA ARG A 158 -20.48 5.99 -20.20
C ARG A 158 -21.21 4.71 -20.60
N TYR A 159 -20.51 3.59 -20.68
CA TYR A 159 -21.13 2.30 -21.03
C TYR A 159 -22.09 1.81 -19.94
N MET A 160 -21.79 2.08 -18.67
CA MET A 160 -22.70 1.82 -17.55
C MET A 160 -24.01 2.60 -17.71
N LEU A 161 -23.93 3.90 -18.03
CA LEU A 161 -25.13 4.75 -18.20
C LEU A 161 -25.99 4.35 -19.40
N LEU A 162 -25.37 3.86 -20.48
CA LEU A 162 -26.08 3.43 -21.69
C LEU A 162 -26.68 2.02 -21.59
N SER A 163 -26.44 1.28 -20.49
CA SER A 163 -26.92 -0.10 -20.30
C SER A 163 -26.58 -1.03 -21.48
N ASN A 164 -25.37 -0.89 -22.03
CA ASN A 164 -24.97 -1.65 -23.21
C ASN A 164 -24.53 -3.07 -22.81
N SER A 165 -24.89 -4.08 -23.63
CA SER A 165 -24.49 -5.48 -23.47
C SER A 165 -22.97 -5.70 -23.34
N PHE A 166 -22.15 -4.81 -23.91
CA PHE A 166 -20.69 -4.88 -23.85
C PHE A 166 -20.08 -4.44 -22.51
N TYR A 167 -20.87 -3.90 -21.57
CA TYR A 167 -20.38 -3.38 -20.30
C TYR A 167 -19.58 -4.42 -19.50
N GLY A 168 -20.00 -5.69 -19.51
CA GLY A 168 -19.28 -6.77 -18.82
C GLY A 168 -17.84 -6.94 -19.30
N LYS A 169 -17.60 -6.86 -20.62
CA LYS A 169 -16.25 -6.97 -21.20
C LYS A 169 -15.38 -5.76 -20.86
N ILE A 170 -15.96 -4.55 -20.94
CA ILE A 170 -15.26 -3.31 -20.57
C ILE A 170 -14.89 -3.29 -19.09
N LYS A 171 -15.79 -3.76 -18.21
CA LYS A 171 -15.53 -3.89 -16.77
C LYS A 171 -14.31 -4.77 -16.50
N VAL A 172 -14.22 -5.95 -17.10
CA VAL A 172 -13.06 -6.85 -16.95
C VAL A 172 -11.78 -6.20 -17.47
N LEU A 173 -11.84 -5.51 -18.61
CA LEU A 173 -10.68 -4.81 -19.17
C LEU A 173 -10.19 -3.68 -18.25
N VAL A 174 -11.10 -2.88 -17.69
CA VAL A 174 -10.77 -1.81 -16.73
C VAL A 174 -10.16 -2.39 -15.46
N GLN A 175 -10.72 -3.47 -14.93
CA GLN A 175 -10.16 -4.17 -13.76
C GLN A 175 -8.75 -4.70 -14.06
N MET A 176 -8.51 -5.27 -15.24
CA MET A 176 -7.17 -5.74 -15.63
C MET A 176 -6.17 -4.59 -15.68
N VAL A 177 -6.52 -3.47 -16.33
CA VAL A 177 -5.66 -2.28 -16.43
C VAL A 177 -5.36 -1.70 -15.03
N LEU A 178 -6.38 -1.53 -14.19
CA LEU A 178 -6.20 -1.06 -12.82
C LEU A 178 -5.38 -2.04 -11.97
N GLY A 179 -5.51 -3.35 -12.21
CA GLY A 179 -4.73 -4.38 -11.54
C GLY A 179 -3.24 -4.29 -11.89
N ILE A 180 -2.93 -4.07 -13.17
CA ILE A 180 -1.55 -3.80 -13.63
C ILE A 180 -1.02 -2.51 -12.98
N THR A 181 -1.80 -1.43 -12.97
CA THR A 181 -1.43 -0.17 -12.31
C THR A 181 -1.13 -0.39 -10.83
N MET A 182 -1.94 -1.19 -10.14
CA MET A 182 -1.77 -1.48 -8.72
C MET A 182 -0.47 -2.25 -8.44
N VAL A 183 -0.15 -3.27 -9.24
CA VAL A 183 1.11 -4.03 -9.13
C VAL A 183 2.33 -3.14 -9.43
N MET A 184 2.23 -2.33 -10.49
CA MET A 184 3.33 -1.48 -10.94
C MET A 184 3.44 -0.15 -10.19
N ALA A 185 2.54 0.18 -9.27
CA ALA A 185 2.45 1.50 -8.64
C ALA A 185 3.77 1.96 -7.98
N LEU A 186 4.44 1.07 -7.24
CA LEU A 186 5.73 1.40 -6.61
C LEU A 186 6.82 1.64 -7.65
N VAL A 187 6.88 0.81 -8.69
CA VAL A 187 7.84 0.95 -9.80
C VAL A 187 7.59 2.24 -10.57
N MET A 188 6.33 2.56 -10.88
CA MET A 188 5.96 3.80 -11.55
C MET A 188 6.34 5.01 -10.68
N THR A 189 6.09 4.95 -9.38
CA THR A 189 6.51 6.00 -8.44
C THR A 189 8.03 6.15 -8.43
N PHE A 190 8.77 5.04 -8.34
CA PHE A 190 10.23 5.01 -8.38
C PHE A 190 10.79 5.64 -9.66
N VAL A 191 10.20 5.34 -10.83
CA VAL A 191 10.59 5.90 -12.11
C VAL A 191 10.33 7.40 -12.14
N MET A 192 9.12 7.82 -11.78
CA MET A 192 8.72 9.24 -11.82
C MET A 192 9.51 10.10 -10.81
N THR A 193 9.94 9.55 -9.67
CA THR A 193 10.73 10.30 -8.68
C THR A 193 12.23 10.38 -9.00
N SER A 194 12.71 9.69 -10.05
CA SER A 194 14.13 9.67 -10.45
C SER A 194 14.75 11.04 -10.71
N PHE A 195 13.93 12.03 -11.08
CA PHE A 195 14.36 13.36 -11.50
C PHE A 195 14.47 14.35 -10.33
N MET A 196 14.10 13.94 -9.12
CA MET A 196 14.04 14.78 -7.92
C MET A 196 15.29 14.69 -7.06
N ASP A 197 16.05 13.60 -7.17
CA ASP A 197 17.11 13.26 -6.22
C ASP A 197 18.44 13.93 -6.56
N CYS A 198 18.60 15.16 -6.08
CA CYS A 198 19.74 16.03 -6.35
C CYS A 198 20.81 15.99 -5.26
N TRP A 199 22.07 16.02 -5.69
CA TRP A 199 23.21 16.21 -4.79
C TRP A 199 23.46 17.69 -4.54
N TYR A 200 23.57 18.05 -3.27
CA TYR A 200 23.92 19.40 -2.83
C TYR A 200 25.28 19.34 -2.14
N ASP A 201 26.30 19.83 -2.83
CA ASP A 201 27.59 20.10 -2.20
C ASP A 201 27.45 21.30 -1.26
N LEU A 202 27.39 21.04 0.05
CA LEU A 202 27.36 22.11 1.05
C LEU A 202 28.72 22.82 1.19
N GLN A 203 29.81 22.26 0.69
CA GLN A 203 31.17 22.75 0.96
C GLN A 203 31.64 23.83 -0.02
N ASN A 204 31.00 23.99 -1.18
CA ASN A 204 31.48 24.87 -2.26
C ASN A 204 30.41 25.84 -2.77
N SER A 205 30.00 26.80 -1.93
CA SER A 205 28.84 27.68 -2.18
C SER A 205 28.92 28.59 -3.41
N ASN A 206 30.10 28.78 -3.99
CA ASN A 206 30.30 29.83 -4.98
C ASN A 206 30.12 29.39 -6.44
N ASN A 207 30.04 28.08 -6.74
CA ASN A 207 29.80 27.53 -8.09
C ASN A 207 29.37 26.04 -8.07
N SER A 208 28.62 25.59 -7.06
CA SER A 208 28.23 24.17 -6.96
C SER A 208 27.25 23.79 -8.07
N ILE A 209 27.74 23.06 -9.08
CA ILE A 209 26.89 22.40 -10.07
C ILE A 209 26.19 21.24 -9.36
N HIS A 210 24.88 21.35 -9.17
CA HIS A 210 24.04 20.28 -8.63
C HIS A 210 23.77 19.24 -9.71
N TYR A 211 24.10 17.98 -9.44
CA TYR A 211 23.84 16.86 -10.36
C TYR A 211 22.86 15.86 -9.76
N LEU A 212 22.17 15.12 -10.64
CA LEU A 212 21.29 14.04 -10.25
C LEU A 212 22.10 12.83 -9.82
N ILE A 213 21.89 12.38 -8.58
CA ILE A 213 22.68 11.30 -7.97
C ILE A 213 22.47 10.00 -8.73
N ARG A 214 21.22 9.69 -9.06
CA ARG A 214 20.85 8.46 -9.78
C ARG A 214 21.54 8.30 -11.15
N PHE A 215 21.99 9.39 -11.76
CA PHE A 215 22.56 9.39 -13.12
C PHE A 215 24.04 9.77 -13.14
N GLY A 216 24.79 9.47 -12.07
CA GLY A 216 26.19 9.89 -11.87
C GLY A 216 27.12 9.73 -13.08
N ARG A 217 26.90 8.73 -13.96
CA ARG A 217 27.71 8.54 -15.17
C ARG A 217 27.63 9.67 -16.21
N ASN A 218 26.48 10.34 -16.31
CA ASN A 218 26.23 11.33 -17.37
C ASN A 218 26.32 12.77 -16.87
N VAL A 219 26.64 12.98 -15.58
CA VAL A 219 26.73 14.29 -14.91
C VAL A 219 25.60 15.23 -15.35
N VAL A 220 24.36 14.79 -15.18
CA VAL A 220 23.17 15.57 -15.57
C VAL A 220 22.89 16.62 -14.51
N SER A 221 22.83 17.89 -14.89
CA SER A 221 22.54 18.98 -13.96
C SER A 221 21.07 18.97 -13.55
N CYS A 222 20.82 19.06 -12.24
CA CYS A 222 19.50 19.07 -11.64
C CYS A 222 18.61 20.20 -12.14
N TYR A 223 19.21 21.38 -12.34
CA TYR A 223 18.53 22.61 -12.73
C TYR A 223 18.70 22.93 -14.22
N SER A 224 19.00 21.93 -15.06
CA SER A 224 18.87 22.09 -16.52
C SER A 224 17.42 22.33 -16.91
N TYR A 225 17.21 23.11 -17.97
CA TYR A 225 15.85 23.38 -18.49
C TYR A 225 15.11 22.08 -18.87
N GLU A 226 15.83 21.09 -19.40
CA GLU A 226 15.29 19.77 -19.75
C GLU A 226 14.80 19.03 -18.51
N ASN A 227 15.66 18.94 -17.48
CA ASN A 227 15.30 18.22 -16.25
C ASN A 227 14.16 18.89 -15.50
N ILE A 228 14.08 20.21 -15.48
CA ILE A 228 12.97 20.94 -14.86
C ILE A 228 11.64 20.57 -15.53
N ILE A 229 11.60 20.50 -16.86
CA ILE A 229 10.39 20.10 -17.60
C ILE A 229 9.99 18.67 -17.19
N TYR A 230 10.95 17.73 -17.16
CA TYR A 230 10.66 16.35 -16.78
C TYR A 230 10.25 16.20 -15.33
N LEU A 231 10.87 16.93 -14.41
CA LEU A 231 10.49 16.98 -13.00
C LEU A 231 9.02 17.39 -12.83
N VAL A 232 8.59 18.45 -13.53
CA VAL A 232 7.19 18.93 -13.47
C VAL A 232 6.22 17.87 -13.99
N PHE A 233 6.47 17.30 -15.17
CA PHE A 233 5.59 16.27 -15.74
C PHE A 233 5.51 15.02 -14.87
N ASN A 234 6.64 14.52 -14.35
CA ASN A 234 6.65 13.35 -13.49
C ASN A 234 6.01 13.62 -12.12
N THR A 235 6.12 14.84 -11.58
CA THR A 235 5.40 15.24 -10.36
C THR A 235 3.88 15.18 -10.58
N ILE A 236 3.40 15.72 -11.70
CA ILE A 236 1.97 15.62 -12.08
C ILE A 236 1.56 14.15 -12.25
N GLY A 237 2.42 13.34 -12.86
CA GLY A 237 2.22 11.88 -12.99
C GLY A 237 2.08 11.18 -11.64
N CYS A 238 2.95 11.47 -10.67
CA CYS A 238 2.85 10.95 -9.30
C CYS A 238 1.54 11.34 -8.63
N LEU A 239 1.13 12.60 -8.72
CA LEU A 239 -0.15 13.07 -8.16
C LEU A 239 -1.34 12.33 -8.80
N LEU A 240 -1.29 12.13 -10.13
CA LEU A 240 -2.31 11.38 -10.85
C LEU A 240 -2.38 9.92 -10.39
N LEU A 241 -1.22 9.28 -10.20
CA LEU A 241 -1.12 7.93 -9.66
C LEU A 241 -1.72 7.86 -8.25
N PHE A 242 -1.46 8.83 -7.38
CA PHE A 242 -2.03 8.90 -6.03
C PHE A 242 -3.55 9.04 -6.02
N CYS A 243 -4.16 9.61 -7.07
CA CYS A 243 -5.61 9.64 -7.23
C CYS A 243 -6.18 8.32 -7.79
N ILE A 244 -5.50 7.69 -8.74
CA ILE A 244 -5.95 6.45 -9.38
C ILE A 244 -5.83 5.26 -8.42
N LEU A 245 -4.81 5.23 -7.58
CA LEU A 245 -4.49 4.09 -6.72
C LEU A 245 -5.59 3.77 -5.69
N PRO A 246 -6.16 4.75 -4.95
CA PRO A 246 -7.35 4.52 -4.12
C PRO A 246 -8.54 3.98 -4.91
N ILE A 247 -8.78 4.50 -6.12
CA ILE A 247 -9.88 4.05 -6.98
C ILE A 247 -9.68 2.59 -7.39
N ALA A 248 -8.47 2.21 -7.81
CA ALA A 248 -8.13 0.82 -8.14
C ALA A 248 -8.38 -0.11 -6.95
N MET A 249 -7.97 0.30 -5.74
CA MET A 249 -8.14 -0.44 -4.50
C MET A 249 -9.58 -0.44 -3.95
N LEU A 250 -10.49 0.40 -4.46
CA LEU A 250 -11.93 0.28 -4.18
C LEU A 250 -12.60 -0.73 -5.12
N ILE A 251 -12.10 -0.85 -6.35
CA ILE A 251 -12.70 -1.68 -7.40
C ILE A 251 -12.24 -3.15 -7.31
N LEU A 252 -10.94 -3.38 -7.08
CA LEU A 252 -10.31 -4.70 -7.24
C LEU A 252 -10.47 -5.66 -6.05
N PRO A 253 -10.28 -5.23 -4.79
CA PRO A 253 -10.32 -6.16 -3.67
C PRO A 253 -11.68 -6.83 -3.54
N ASN A 254 -11.65 -8.15 -3.36
CA ASN A 254 -12.85 -8.91 -3.09
C ASN A 254 -13.22 -8.80 -1.61
N THR A 255 -14.33 -8.13 -1.32
CA THR A 255 -14.88 -7.99 0.04
C THR A 255 -15.89 -9.08 0.39
N HIS A 256 -16.13 -10.05 -0.50
CA HIS A 256 -17.11 -11.11 -0.30
C HIS A 256 -16.65 -12.07 0.81
N ALA A 257 -17.44 -12.18 1.87
CA ALA A 257 -17.10 -12.98 3.05
C ALA A 257 -16.95 -14.49 2.76
N LEU A 258 -17.65 -15.01 1.74
CA LEU A 258 -17.52 -16.43 1.34
C LEU A 258 -16.37 -16.71 0.37
N SER A 259 -15.57 -15.69 0.03
CA SER A 259 -14.39 -15.88 -0.83
C SER A 259 -13.38 -16.79 -0.14
N LYS A 260 -12.70 -17.65 -0.91
CA LYS A 260 -11.58 -18.46 -0.40
C LYS A 260 -10.25 -17.70 -0.38
N GLY A 261 -10.25 -16.44 -0.82
CA GLY A 261 -9.06 -15.59 -0.88
C GLY A 261 -8.34 -15.44 0.46
N LEU A 262 -7.06 -15.04 0.37
CA LEU A 262 -6.33 -14.50 1.51
C LEU A 262 -6.59 -13.00 1.62
N PHE A 263 -6.44 -12.46 2.83
CA PHE A 263 -6.54 -11.02 3.13
C PHE A 263 -7.93 -10.44 2.81
N ILE A 264 -8.99 -11.14 3.22
CA ILE A 264 -10.37 -10.69 3.02
C ILE A 264 -10.68 -9.58 4.03
N ALA A 265 -10.72 -8.35 3.53
CA ALA A 265 -11.02 -7.17 4.32
C ALA A 265 -12.51 -6.81 4.23
N LYS A 266 -13.10 -6.33 5.34
CA LYS A 266 -14.47 -5.79 5.36
C LYS A 266 -14.58 -4.54 4.49
N ASN A 267 -13.61 -3.64 4.67
CA ASN A 267 -13.48 -2.40 3.95
C ASN A 267 -12.05 -2.29 3.41
N SER A 268 -11.91 -1.86 2.16
CA SER A 268 -10.59 -1.67 1.53
C SER A 268 -9.84 -0.44 2.04
N TYR A 269 -10.44 0.41 2.88
CA TYR A 269 -9.85 1.68 3.32
C TYR A 269 -8.46 1.55 3.94
N MET A 270 -8.21 0.51 4.75
CA MET A 270 -6.88 0.32 5.33
C MET A 270 -5.86 -0.09 4.28
N GLN A 271 -6.24 -0.94 3.31
CA GLN A 271 -5.37 -1.32 2.19
C GLN A 271 -5.07 -0.12 1.29
N ILE A 272 -6.09 0.69 1.00
CA ILE A 272 -5.95 1.97 0.28
C ILE A 272 -4.95 2.87 0.99
N GLY A 273 -5.14 3.10 2.29
CA GLY A 273 -4.25 3.94 3.09
C GLY A 273 -2.83 3.40 3.07
N PHE A 274 -2.65 2.11 3.39
CA PHE A 274 -1.34 1.47 3.42
C PHE A 274 -0.56 1.64 2.11
N TRP A 275 -1.18 1.36 0.98
CA TRP A 275 -0.51 1.43 -0.32
C TRP A 275 -0.26 2.88 -0.78
N THR A 276 -1.24 3.76 -0.57
CA THR A 276 -1.11 5.18 -0.92
C THR A 276 -0.04 5.86 -0.07
N PHE A 277 -0.01 5.62 1.24
CA PHE A 277 1.05 6.15 2.12
C PHE A 277 2.42 5.59 1.74
N THR A 278 2.52 4.33 1.32
CA THR A 278 3.79 3.75 0.87
C THR A 278 4.32 4.43 -0.40
N CYS A 279 3.44 4.76 -1.37
CA CYS A 279 3.85 5.51 -2.56
C CYS A 279 4.20 6.98 -2.24
N ILE A 280 3.41 7.63 -1.37
CA ILE A 280 3.69 8.99 -0.89
C ILE A 280 5.02 9.05 -0.14
N GLU A 281 5.31 8.06 0.71
CA GLU A 281 6.57 7.95 1.45
C GLU A 281 7.77 7.87 0.50
N LEU A 282 7.71 7.01 -0.53
CA LEU A 282 8.76 6.90 -1.55
C LEU A 282 8.95 8.23 -2.29
N PHE A 283 7.85 8.93 -2.60
CA PHE A 283 7.88 10.25 -3.21
C PHE A 283 8.53 11.29 -2.29
N LEU A 284 8.10 11.42 -1.04
CA LEU A 284 8.64 12.38 -0.07
C LEU A 284 10.13 12.17 0.20
N VAL A 285 10.56 10.92 0.31
CA VAL A 285 11.96 10.57 0.55
C VAL A 285 12.85 10.93 -0.64
N SER A 286 12.28 10.92 -1.86
CA SER A 286 12.99 11.34 -3.08
C SER A 286 13.19 12.86 -3.16
N PHE A 287 12.44 13.67 -2.42
CA PHE A 287 12.65 15.13 -2.34
C PHE A 287 13.79 15.54 -1.39
N ILE A 288 14.12 14.68 -0.44
CA ILE A 288 15.10 15.02 0.60
C ILE A 288 16.47 14.68 0.06
N PRO A 289 17.45 15.58 0.06
CA PRO A 289 18.76 15.27 -0.47
C PRO A 289 19.45 14.14 0.31
N VAL A 290 20.33 13.42 -0.37
CA VAL A 290 21.03 12.23 0.14
C VAL A 290 21.94 12.53 1.31
N SER A 291 22.52 13.73 1.33
CA SER A 291 23.30 14.26 2.46
C SER A 291 22.51 14.31 3.77
N LEU A 292 21.17 14.35 3.70
CA LEU A 292 20.25 14.31 4.83
C LEU A 292 19.62 12.92 5.02
N GLY A 293 20.40 11.85 4.82
CA GLY A 293 19.94 10.46 4.99
C GLY A 293 19.24 10.16 6.31
N PHE A 294 19.68 10.79 7.42
CA PHE A 294 19.02 10.65 8.72
C PHE A 294 17.59 11.23 8.73
N VAL A 295 17.33 12.32 8.01
CA VAL A 295 15.99 12.93 7.88
C VAL A 295 15.05 11.99 7.13
N ARG A 296 15.55 11.32 6.08
CA ARG A 296 14.79 10.27 5.37
C ARG A 296 14.37 9.15 6.33
N GLY A 297 15.30 8.67 7.16
CA GLY A 297 15.03 7.69 8.21
C GLY A 297 13.94 8.13 9.19
N ILE A 298 13.97 9.39 9.65
CA ILE A 298 12.95 9.95 10.56
C ILE A 298 11.56 9.95 9.89
N ILE A 299 11.45 10.35 8.63
CA ILE A 299 10.18 10.35 7.91
C ILE A 299 9.62 8.94 7.75
N HIS A 300 10.46 7.96 7.40
CA HIS A 300 10.06 6.57 7.33
C HIS A 300 9.51 6.05 8.68
N ILE A 301 10.12 6.45 9.81
CA ILE A 301 9.62 6.13 11.16
C ILE A 301 8.26 6.81 11.41
N MET A 302 8.12 8.10 11.10
CA MET A 302 6.87 8.84 11.31
C MET A 302 5.70 8.22 10.52
N VAL A 303 5.90 7.92 9.24
CA VAL A 303 4.89 7.27 8.39
C VAL A 303 4.59 5.85 8.89
N GLY A 304 5.62 5.08 9.27
CA GLY A 304 5.44 3.74 9.84
C GLY A 304 4.63 3.73 11.13
N MET A 305 4.89 4.66 12.05
CA MET A 305 4.13 4.82 13.30
C MET A 305 2.68 5.25 13.06
N MET A 306 2.45 6.16 12.10
CA MET A 306 1.10 6.53 11.69
C MET A 306 0.33 5.32 11.13
N LEU A 307 0.96 4.54 10.25
CA LEU A 307 0.37 3.31 9.70
C LEU A 307 0.08 2.28 10.79
N LEU A 308 0.98 2.11 11.77
CA LEU A 308 0.79 1.20 12.89
C LEU A 308 -0.44 1.59 13.72
N TYR A 309 -0.59 2.88 14.03
CA TYR A 309 -1.75 3.40 14.74
C TYR A 309 -3.06 3.16 13.96
N LEU A 310 -3.09 3.52 12.67
CA LEU A 310 -4.26 3.32 11.81
C LEU A 310 -4.61 1.84 11.64
N TYR A 311 -3.61 0.96 11.54
CA TYR A 311 -3.82 -0.47 11.43
C TYR A 311 -4.41 -1.06 12.71
N PHE A 312 -3.85 -0.69 13.85
CA PHE A 312 -4.32 -1.14 15.16
C PHE A 312 -5.78 -0.74 15.42
N GLN A 313 -6.19 0.45 14.94
CA GLN A 313 -7.57 0.92 15.06
C GLN A 313 -8.53 0.25 14.08
N SER A 314 -8.08 -0.17 12.89
CA SER A 314 -8.98 -0.66 11.84
C SER A 314 -9.19 -2.17 11.87
N LEU A 315 -8.17 -2.97 12.19
CA LEU A 315 -8.18 -4.44 12.11
C LEU A 315 -8.95 -4.95 10.86
N PRO A 316 -8.44 -4.64 9.66
CA PRO A 316 -9.25 -4.69 8.44
C PRO A 316 -9.62 -6.12 8.04
N TYR A 317 -8.76 -7.10 8.31
CA TYR A 317 -8.95 -8.48 7.86
C TYR A 317 -9.85 -9.28 8.79
N SER A 318 -10.51 -10.28 8.21
CA SER A 318 -11.42 -11.15 8.95
C SER A 318 -10.69 -12.26 9.72
N ARG A 319 -9.50 -12.67 9.27
CA ARG A 319 -8.73 -13.74 9.92
C ARG A 319 -7.67 -13.16 10.87
N PHE A 320 -7.44 -13.82 12.01
CA PHE A 320 -6.44 -13.41 12.99
C PHE A 320 -5.03 -13.38 12.41
N ILE A 321 -4.63 -14.49 11.78
CA ILE A 321 -3.28 -14.68 11.23
C ILE A 321 -2.97 -13.60 10.18
N GLU A 322 -3.92 -13.29 9.29
CA GLU A 322 -3.75 -12.27 8.25
C GLU A 322 -3.52 -10.87 8.85
N ASN A 323 -4.25 -10.54 9.92
CA ASN A 323 -4.04 -9.28 10.63
C ASN A 323 -2.68 -9.22 11.33
N SER A 324 -2.27 -10.31 11.99
CA SER A 324 -0.98 -10.40 12.68
C SER A 324 0.21 -10.32 11.71
N ILE A 325 0.14 -10.99 10.55
CA ILE A 325 1.18 -10.91 9.52
C ILE A 325 1.35 -9.47 9.07
N MET A 326 0.25 -8.81 8.66
CA MET A 326 0.31 -7.45 8.14
C MET A 326 0.75 -6.43 9.18
N PHE A 327 0.34 -6.59 10.45
CA PHE A 327 0.85 -5.74 11.53
C PHE A 327 2.34 -5.99 11.78
N GLY A 328 2.79 -7.24 11.75
CA GLY A 328 4.20 -7.60 11.79
C GLY A 328 5.01 -6.95 10.67
N VAL A 329 4.49 -6.92 9.43
CA VAL A 329 5.13 -6.24 8.30
C VAL A 329 5.29 -4.74 8.56
N ILE A 330 4.26 -4.07 9.10
CA ILE A 330 4.33 -2.64 9.45
C ILE A 330 5.37 -2.41 10.57
N CYS A 331 5.43 -3.29 11.58
CA CYS A 331 6.48 -3.23 12.61
C CYS A 331 7.88 -3.47 12.04
N GLY A 332 8.04 -4.44 11.13
CA GLY A 332 9.28 -4.73 10.42
C GLY A 332 9.73 -3.54 9.57
N LYS A 333 8.80 -2.84 8.92
CA LYS A 333 9.05 -1.58 8.21
C LYS A 333 9.62 -0.51 9.15
N CYS A 334 9.02 -0.31 10.33
CA CYS A 334 9.60 0.59 11.34
C CYS A 334 11.01 0.16 11.76
N GLY A 335 11.25 -1.14 11.91
CA GLY A 335 12.58 -1.70 12.19
C GLY A 335 13.59 -1.40 11.07
N ALA A 336 13.18 -1.51 9.80
CA ALA A 336 13.99 -1.14 8.65
C ALA A 336 14.39 0.34 8.69
N SER A 337 13.44 1.22 9.01
CA SER A 337 13.66 2.66 9.15
C SER A 337 14.65 2.99 10.27
N VAL A 338 14.55 2.30 11.41
CA VAL A 338 15.49 2.45 12.54
C VAL A 338 16.89 1.98 12.14
N GLY A 339 17.01 0.85 11.45
CA GLY A 339 18.29 0.35 10.96
C GLY A 339 18.96 1.33 9.98
N ALA A 340 18.18 1.87 9.03
CA ALA A 340 18.65 2.88 8.09
C ALA A 340 19.12 4.17 8.80
N LEU A 341 18.36 4.62 9.80
CA LEU A 341 18.75 5.75 10.64
C LEU A 341 20.08 5.49 11.37
N ILE A 342 20.24 4.33 12.01
CA ILE A 342 21.49 3.98 12.71
C ILE A 342 22.67 3.97 11.73
N SER A 343 22.52 3.34 10.56
CA SER A 343 23.60 3.26 9.57
C SER A 343 24.04 4.63 9.08
N SER A 344 23.08 5.54 8.79
CA SER A 344 23.40 6.91 8.38
C SER A 344 24.20 7.72 9.41
N LEU A 345 24.07 7.38 10.70
CA LEU A 345 24.74 8.10 11.80
C LEU A 345 26.10 7.49 12.17
N VAL A 346 26.23 6.17 12.06
CA VAL A 346 27.41 5.46 12.58
C VAL A 346 28.51 5.29 11.55
N ASN A 347 28.20 4.91 10.30
CA ASN A 347 29.24 4.59 9.31
C ASN A 347 29.71 5.83 8.54
N ASN A 348 30.22 6.86 9.23
CA ASN A 348 30.55 8.14 8.59
C ASN A 348 31.63 8.04 7.50
N SER A 349 32.58 7.10 7.64
CA SER A 349 33.64 6.83 6.67
C SER A 349 33.21 5.93 5.50
N ASN A 350 31.96 5.45 5.47
CA ASN A 350 31.45 4.52 4.46
C ASN A 350 32.34 3.27 4.29
N GLU A 351 32.90 2.76 5.40
CA GLU A 351 33.71 1.55 5.37
C GLU A 351 32.85 0.33 5.07
N TRP A 352 33.29 -0.49 4.12
CA TRP A 352 32.52 -1.65 3.66
C TRP A 352 32.35 -2.73 4.74
N THR A 353 33.36 -2.93 5.59
CA THR A 353 33.29 -3.91 6.69
C THR A 353 32.26 -3.51 7.73
N LEU A 354 32.26 -2.24 8.15
CA LEU A 354 31.29 -1.68 9.08
C LEU A 354 29.89 -1.66 8.46
N GLY A 355 29.78 -1.24 7.20
CA GLY A 355 28.52 -1.18 6.46
C GLY A 355 27.86 -2.55 6.27
N LEU A 356 28.63 -3.61 6.03
CA LEU A 356 28.13 -4.99 5.99
C LEU A 356 27.58 -5.43 7.36
N GLY A 357 28.30 -5.10 8.44
CA GLY A 357 27.83 -5.34 9.80
C GLY A 357 26.50 -4.63 10.10
N MET A 358 26.38 -3.37 9.70
CA MET A 358 25.16 -2.57 9.84
C MET A 358 24.00 -3.13 9.02
N THR A 359 24.29 -3.65 7.82
CA THR A 359 23.29 -4.31 6.96
C THR A 359 22.68 -5.54 7.65
N MET A 360 23.54 -6.42 8.19
CA MET A 360 23.08 -7.62 8.91
C MET A 360 22.36 -7.28 10.21
N MET A 361 22.81 -6.25 10.92
CA MET A 361 22.10 -5.71 12.08
C MET A 361 20.70 -5.22 11.69
N THR A 362 20.57 -4.49 10.59
CA THR A 362 19.28 -3.96 10.12
C THR A 362 18.32 -5.07 9.74
N ILE A 363 18.77 -6.08 8.99
CA ILE A 363 17.96 -7.27 8.68
C ILE A 363 17.51 -7.97 9.98
N SER A 364 18.39 -8.07 10.97
CA SER A 364 18.06 -8.66 12.28
C SER A 364 16.99 -7.85 13.02
N ILE A 365 17.10 -6.52 13.01
CA ILE A 365 16.09 -5.62 13.61
C ILE A 365 14.75 -5.76 12.89
N ILE A 366 14.72 -5.84 11.56
CA ILE A 366 13.50 -6.05 10.77
C ILE A 366 12.79 -7.34 11.20
N VAL A 367 13.52 -8.45 11.25
CA VAL A 367 12.98 -9.76 11.64
C VAL A 367 12.48 -9.74 13.09
N LEU A 368 13.25 -9.15 14.00
CA LEU A 368 12.88 -9.04 15.41
C LEU A 368 11.59 -8.21 15.60
N CYS A 369 11.52 -7.03 14.98
CA CYS A 369 10.33 -6.17 15.03
C CYS A 369 9.12 -6.85 14.38
N PHE A 370 9.31 -7.60 13.30
CA PHE A 370 8.24 -8.39 12.67
C PHE A 370 7.67 -9.44 13.63
N ILE A 371 8.52 -10.23 14.29
CA ILE A 371 8.10 -11.27 15.23
C ILE A 371 7.37 -10.65 16.43
N ILE A 372 7.92 -9.59 17.02
CA ILE A 372 7.30 -8.89 18.15
C ILE A 372 5.93 -8.33 17.75
N GLY A 373 5.83 -7.66 16.60
CA GLY A 373 4.57 -7.13 16.08
C GLY A 373 3.54 -8.24 15.85
N PHE A 374 3.94 -9.33 15.19
CA PHE A 374 3.09 -10.47 14.92
C PHE A 374 2.50 -11.06 16.21
N VAL A 375 3.36 -11.37 17.19
CA VAL A 375 2.95 -11.96 18.48
C VAL A 375 2.06 -10.99 19.27
N LEU A 376 2.42 -9.71 19.33
CA LEU A 376 1.63 -8.69 20.04
C LEU A 376 0.21 -8.59 19.48
N MET A 377 0.07 -8.49 18.15
CA MET A 377 -1.25 -8.41 17.50
C MET A 377 -2.04 -9.72 17.69
N PHE A 378 -1.37 -10.87 17.59
CA PHE A 378 -2.02 -12.17 17.80
C PHE A 378 -2.59 -12.31 19.21
N VAL A 379 -1.79 -12.00 20.24
CA VAL A 379 -2.21 -12.03 21.65
C VAL A 379 -3.34 -11.03 21.89
N TYR A 380 -3.22 -9.80 21.37
CA TYR A 380 -4.25 -8.77 21.50
C TYR A 380 -5.61 -9.23 20.95
N GLN A 381 -5.63 -9.78 19.73
CA GLN A 381 -6.86 -10.27 19.11
C GLN A 381 -7.45 -11.47 19.86
N HIS A 382 -6.60 -12.37 20.37
CA HIS A 382 -7.05 -13.51 21.17
C HIS A 382 -7.71 -13.07 22.48
N LEU A 383 -7.13 -12.08 23.17
CA LEU A 383 -7.71 -11.50 24.39
C LEU A 383 -9.06 -10.82 24.13
N VAL A 384 -9.17 -10.10 23.01
CA VAL A 384 -10.42 -9.48 22.56
C VAL A 384 -11.52 -10.53 22.38
N VAL A 385 -11.24 -11.62 21.66
CA VAL A 385 -12.20 -12.70 21.40
C VAL A 385 -12.59 -13.42 22.69
N LYS A 386 -11.62 -13.70 23.56
CA LYS A 386 -11.86 -14.33 24.86
C LYS A 386 -12.77 -13.48 25.74
N ARG A 387 -12.59 -12.15 25.73
CA ARG A 387 -13.45 -11.20 26.44
C ARG A 387 -14.88 -11.23 25.93
N VAL A 388 -15.08 -11.11 24.61
CA VAL A 388 -16.42 -11.12 24.01
C VAL A 388 -17.14 -12.44 24.27
N ARG A 389 -16.43 -13.56 24.13
CA ARG A 389 -17.00 -14.89 24.40
C ARG A 389 -17.45 -15.06 25.85
N LYS A 390 -16.69 -14.51 26.82
CA LYS A 390 -17.06 -14.54 28.23
C LYS A 390 -18.39 -13.80 28.48
N VAL A 391 -18.50 -12.57 27.98
CA VAL A 391 -19.74 -11.77 28.07
C VAL A 391 -20.92 -12.48 27.41
N LEU A 392 -20.71 -13.03 26.20
CA LEU A 392 -21.75 -13.76 25.48
C LEU A 392 -22.25 -14.99 26.27
N LEU A 393 -21.33 -15.76 26.87
CA LEU A 393 -21.69 -16.94 27.68
C LEU A 393 -22.42 -16.55 28.97
N GLU A 394 -22.02 -15.46 29.63
CA GLU A 394 -22.70 -14.95 30.82
C GLU A 394 -24.16 -14.59 30.51
N VAL A 395 -24.40 -13.84 29.43
CA VAL A 395 -25.77 -13.43 29.05
C VAL A 395 -26.62 -14.62 28.57
N VAL A 396 -26.03 -15.61 27.90
CA VAL A 396 -26.74 -16.81 27.42
C VAL A 396 -27.09 -17.76 28.57
N LEU A 397 -26.21 -17.95 29.56
CA LEU A 397 -26.45 -18.85 30.69
C LEU A 397 -27.42 -18.26 31.72
N GLU A 398 -27.46 -16.94 31.89
CA GLU A 398 -28.30 -16.29 32.89
C GLU A 398 -29.79 -16.23 32.47
N LYS A 399 -30.10 -16.38 31.18
CA LYS A 399 -31.46 -16.20 30.65
C LYS A 399 -31.88 -17.35 29.74
N ASP A 400 -32.64 -18.30 30.31
CA ASP A 400 -33.45 -19.31 29.60
C ASP A 400 -34.61 -18.69 28.75
N ASN A 401 -34.61 -17.37 28.56
CA ASN A 401 -35.57 -16.66 27.74
C ASN A 401 -35.23 -16.78 26.24
N SER A 402 -36.17 -16.40 25.38
CA SER A 402 -36.02 -16.43 23.92
C SER A 402 -34.67 -15.88 23.45
N LEU A 403 -33.93 -16.69 22.67
CA LEU A 403 -32.58 -16.41 22.17
C LEU A 403 -32.44 -15.03 21.52
N GLU A 404 -33.49 -14.59 20.84
CA GLU A 404 -33.57 -13.28 20.17
C GLU A 404 -33.47 -12.10 21.15
N LYS A 405 -34.14 -12.19 22.31
CA LYS A 405 -34.05 -11.16 23.36
C LYS A 405 -32.65 -11.10 23.95
N SER A 406 -32.02 -12.25 24.16
CA SER A 406 -30.64 -12.35 24.66
C SER A 406 -29.64 -11.74 23.69
N CYS A 407 -29.77 -11.98 22.38
CA CYS A 407 -28.92 -11.34 21.38
C CYS A 407 -29.05 -9.81 21.36
N PHE A 408 -30.27 -9.28 21.47
CA PHE A 408 -30.49 -7.83 21.52
C PHE A 408 -29.83 -7.20 22.76
N MET A 409 -29.96 -7.84 23.93
CA MET A 409 -29.32 -7.36 25.17
C MET A 409 -27.79 -7.35 25.07
N VAL A 410 -27.19 -8.37 24.47
CA VAL A 410 -25.73 -8.39 24.22
C VAL A 410 -25.34 -7.22 23.32
N PHE A 411 -26.06 -7.00 22.21
CA PHE A 411 -25.78 -5.90 21.31
C PHE A 411 -25.85 -4.54 22.03
N GLN A 412 -26.91 -4.32 22.80
CA GLN A 412 -27.09 -3.09 23.57
C GLN A 412 -25.98 -2.91 24.62
N GLU A 413 -25.54 -3.98 25.29
CA GLU A 413 -24.44 -3.90 26.25
C GLU A 413 -23.11 -3.48 25.59
N PHE A 414 -22.82 -4.01 24.40
CA PHE A 414 -21.64 -3.60 23.62
C PHE A 414 -21.76 -2.17 23.08
N GLU A 415 -22.97 -1.73 22.73
CA GLU A 415 -23.28 -0.36 22.34
C GLU A 415 -23.07 0.63 23.49
N ASP A 416 -23.60 0.33 24.67
CA ASP A 416 -23.46 1.14 25.88
C ASP A 416 -21.98 1.27 26.31
N LYS A 417 -21.20 0.19 26.15
CA LYS A 417 -19.74 0.18 26.40
C LYS A 417 -18.92 0.81 25.27
N LYS A 418 -19.53 1.20 24.15
CA LYS A 418 -18.85 1.64 22.91
C LYS A 418 -17.83 0.62 22.38
N GLU A 419 -18.06 -0.66 22.65
CA GLU A 419 -17.22 -1.78 22.23
C GLU A 419 -17.80 -2.52 21.01
N ILE A 420 -18.71 -1.89 20.24
CA ILE A 420 -19.32 -2.48 19.02
C ILE A 420 -18.25 -2.99 18.04
N ARG A 421 -17.11 -2.31 17.93
CA ARG A 421 -16.00 -2.75 17.06
C ARG A 421 -15.46 -4.12 17.47
N THR A 422 -15.35 -4.35 18.78
CA THR A 422 -14.88 -5.60 19.37
C THR A 422 -15.85 -6.74 19.06
N LEU A 423 -17.16 -6.47 19.18
CA LEU A 423 -18.22 -7.41 18.82
C LEU A 423 -18.22 -7.71 17.31
N ASP A 424 -18.13 -6.69 16.45
CA ASP A 424 -18.07 -6.84 14.99
C ASP A 424 -16.86 -7.70 14.57
N PHE A 425 -15.69 -7.46 15.18
CA PHE A 425 -14.50 -8.28 14.93
C PHE A 425 -14.67 -9.73 15.37
N PHE A 426 -15.27 -9.96 16.55
CA PHE A 426 -15.60 -11.31 17.03
C PHE A 426 -16.54 -12.04 16.07
N LEU A 427 -17.65 -11.39 15.66
CA LEU A 427 -18.62 -11.97 14.73
C LEU A 427 -17.95 -12.34 13.41
N ARG A 428 -17.13 -11.45 12.83
CA ARG A 428 -16.34 -11.72 11.62
C ARG A 428 -15.39 -12.90 11.79
N SER A 429 -14.68 -12.97 12.90
CA SER A 429 -13.76 -14.09 13.15
C SER A 429 -14.51 -15.41 13.31
N SER A 430 -15.72 -15.36 13.87
CA SER A 430 -16.56 -16.55 14.11
C SER A 430 -17.14 -17.16 12.83
N THR A 431 -17.46 -16.35 11.81
CA THR A 431 -18.00 -16.85 10.53
C THR A 431 -17.00 -17.73 9.80
N PHE A 432 -15.70 -17.42 9.90
CA PHE A 432 -14.63 -18.25 9.32
C PHE A 432 -14.23 -19.43 10.21
N SER A 433 -14.57 -19.43 11.50
CA SER A 433 -14.20 -20.51 12.42
C SER A 433 -15.03 -21.79 12.20
N LYS A 434 -16.30 -21.67 11.79
CA LYS A 434 -17.18 -22.83 11.51
C LYS A 434 -16.71 -23.71 10.36
N THR A 435 -15.99 -23.17 9.38
CA THR A 435 -15.34 -23.97 8.34
C THR A 435 -14.12 -24.75 8.86
N VAL A 436 -13.55 -24.34 10.00
CA VAL A 436 -12.33 -24.94 10.57
C VAL A 436 -12.66 -25.81 11.80
N SER A 437 -13.88 -25.79 12.35
CA SER A 437 -14.24 -26.70 13.46
C SER A 437 -14.26 -28.18 13.08
N ASN A 438 -14.24 -28.52 11.78
CA ASN A 438 -13.93 -29.88 11.33
C ASN A 438 -12.42 -30.22 11.41
N ASP A 439 -11.53 -29.22 11.39
CA ASP A 439 -10.06 -29.38 11.42
C ASP A 439 -9.43 -29.05 12.79
N TYR A 440 -10.13 -28.37 13.70
CA TYR A 440 -9.61 -28.05 15.04
C TYR A 440 -9.60 -29.23 16.01
N SER A 441 -10.22 -30.37 15.68
CA SER A 441 -10.02 -31.63 16.42
C SER A 441 -8.55 -32.06 16.40
N THR A 442 -7.80 -31.69 15.36
CA THR A 442 -6.36 -31.98 15.22
C THR A 442 -5.42 -30.93 15.82
N TRP A 443 -5.83 -29.65 15.94
CA TRP A 443 -4.95 -28.58 16.44
C TRP A 443 -5.00 -28.33 17.95
N ASN A 444 -5.99 -28.91 18.66
CA ASN A 444 -6.04 -28.89 20.12
C ASN A 444 -4.85 -29.61 20.79
N PHE A 445 -4.04 -30.36 20.04
CA PHE A 445 -2.86 -31.05 20.59
C PHE A 445 -1.59 -30.18 20.64
N LEU A 446 -1.53 -29.05 19.91
CA LEU A 446 -0.28 -28.27 19.81
C LEU A 446 -0.24 -26.98 20.66
N PHE A 447 -1.33 -26.63 21.37
CA PHE A 447 -1.46 -25.37 22.12
C PHE A 447 -1.91 -25.54 23.58
N VAL A 448 -1.69 -26.74 24.15
CA VAL A 448 -1.85 -27.00 25.60
C VAL A 448 -0.49 -26.91 26.35
N LEU A 449 0.53 -26.35 25.70
CA LEU A 449 1.75 -25.82 26.33
C LEU A 449 1.81 -24.32 26.04
#